data_AF-A0AAJ5NGK2-F1
#
_entry.id   AF-A0AAJ5NGK2-F1
#
_cell.length_a   1.000
_cell.length_b   1.000
_cell.length_c   1.000
_cell.angle_alpha   90.00
_cell.angle_beta   90.00
_cell.angle_gamma   90.00
#
_symmetry.space_group_name_H-M   'P 1'
#
loop_
_entity.id
_entity.type
_entity.pdbx_description
1 polymer ?
#
loop_
_entity_poly.entity_id
_entity_poly.type
_entity_poly.pdbx_seq_one_letter_code
_entity_poly.pdbx_strand_id
1 'polypeptide(L)'
;MKINRLNGLALVLLVLLAGCAGLRADELSAAQTPKRVELSSGGTKTLNYTPWYIHTFSISGPKGSGIGGGGPNVMPMRVDGRPSGGGAETCCTSYPREWQADLRVTVRWVVDKKMDSKTLGYWYKAENVRIPQYDGSRSGGVWAIFLPGDRVKLMVADGNANGHNSVAVRPTDDDLYVVKGALDDEWNRLYR
;
A
#
# COMPACT_ATOMS: atom_id res chain seq x y z
N MET A 1 -81.95 18.10 -50.29
CA MET A 1 -80.86 19.04 -50.58
C MET A 1 -80.96 20.16 -49.55
N LYS A 2 -80.14 20.09 -48.49
CA LYS A 2 -80.32 20.86 -47.24
C LYS A 2 -79.30 21.98 -47.14
N ILE A 3 -79.80 23.08 -46.57
CA ILE A 3 -79.34 24.47 -46.60
C ILE A 3 -78.18 24.73 -45.63
N ASN A 4 -77.34 25.70 -46.01
CA ASN A 4 -76.39 26.51 -45.22
C ASN A 4 -76.75 26.67 -43.73
N ARG A 5 -75.76 26.95 -42.87
CA ARG A 5 -75.56 28.25 -42.17
C ARG A 5 -74.29 28.20 -41.30
N LEU A 6 -73.43 29.19 -41.50
CA LEU A 6 -72.34 29.58 -40.63
C LEU A 6 -72.92 30.41 -39.47
N ASN A 7 -72.50 30.17 -38.23
CA ASN A 7 -72.47 31.16 -37.14
C ASN A 7 -71.95 30.55 -35.82
N GLY A 8 -71.09 31.29 -35.12
CA GLY A 8 -71.18 31.42 -33.67
C GLY A 8 -69.93 31.09 -32.84
N LEU A 9 -69.35 32.14 -32.23
CA LEU A 9 -68.79 32.25 -30.86
C LEU A 9 -67.69 31.24 -30.41
N ALA A 10 -66.79 31.48 -29.47
CA ALA A 10 -66.28 32.59 -28.66
C ALA A 10 -65.13 31.96 -27.83
N LEU A 11 -63.94 32.56 -27.79
CA LEU A 11 -63.27 33.11 -26.59
C LEU A 11 -62.96 32.14 -25.41
N VAL A 12 -61.64 31.93 -25.23
CA VAL A 12 -60.84 32.25 -24.00
C VAL A 12 -60.77 31.27 -22.81
N LEU A 13 -59.50 30.91 -22.53
CA LEU A 13 -58.79 30.52 -21.28
C LEU A 13 -59.42 29.54 -20.27
N LEU A 14 -58.63 28.52 -19.87
CA LEU A 14 -58.17 28.38 -18.47
C LEU A 14 -57.05 27.33 -18.30
N VAL A 15 -56.09 27.71 -17.46
CA VAL A 15 -54.88 27.02 -17.01
C VAL A 15 -55.24 25.81 -16.14
N LEU A 16 -54.58 24.66 -16.35
CA LEU A 16 -54.43 23.62 -15.33
C LEU A 16 -52.99 23.09 -15.33
N LEU A 17 -52.25 23.45 -14.28
CA LEU A 17 -50.96 22.86 -13.92
C LEU A 17 -51.18 21.39 -13.54
N ALA A 18 -50.74 20.47 -14.39
CA ALA A 18 -50.55 19.08 -13.99
C ALA A 18 -49.19 18.96 -13.29
N GLY A 19 -49.21 18.93 -11.96
CA GLY A 19 -48.04 18.70 -11.14
C GLY A 19 -47.45 17.31 -11.41
N CYS A 20 -46.18 17.25 -11.80
CA CYS A 20 -45.41 16.02 -11.70
C CYS A 20 -45.02 15.80 -10.24
N ALA A 21 -45.91 15.14 -9.50
CA ALA A 21 -45.52 14.41 -8.30
C ALA A 21 -44.62 13.25 -8.75
N GLY A 22 -43.31 13.43 -8.59
CA GLY A 22 -42.31 12.48 -9.01
C GLY A 22 -40.94 12.86 -8.47
N LEU A 23 -40.88 13.20 -7.19
CA LEU A 23 -39.64 13.14 -6.41
C LEU A 23 -39.15 11.68 -6.48
N ARG A 24 -38.33 11.36 -7.48
CA ARG A 24 -37.39 10.25 -7.36
C ARG A 24 -36.35 10.71 -6.33
N ALA A 25 -36.65 10.41 -5.07
CA ALA A 25 -35.62 9.98 -4.16
C ALA A 25 -34.92 8.75 -4.77
N ASP A 26 -33.65 8.59 -4.44
CA ASP A 26 -32.72 7.57 -4.93
C ASP A 26 -32.15 7.81 -6.33
N GLU A 27 -31.20 8.73 -6.41
CA GLU A 27 -29.79 8.36 -6.59
C GLU A 27 -28.91 9.60 -6.32
N LEU A 28 -28.94 10.06 -5.06
CA LEU A 28 -27.70 10.55 -4.50
C LEU A 28 -26.81 9.31 -4.49
N SER A 29 -26.00 9.16 -5.54
CA SER A 29 -24.77 8.37 -5.47
C SER A 29 -24.11 8.82 -4.18
N ALA A 30 -24.28 8.01 -3.13
CA ALA A 30 -23.51 8.15 -1.93
C ALA A 30 -22.09 8.09 -2.48
N ALA A 31 -21.42 9.24 -2.50
CA ALA A 31 -19.99 9.28 -2.66
C ALA A 31 -19.51 8.32 -1.59
N GLN A 32 -19.19 7.09 -2.00
CA GLN A 32 -18.70 6.05 -1.12
C GLN A 32 -17.41 6.66 -0.61
N THR A 33 -17.50 7.28 0.56
CA THR A 33 -16.34 7.86 1.21
C THR A 33 -15.40 6.66 1.32
N PRO A 34 -14.21 6.69 0.70
CA PRO A 34 -13.36 5.52 0.61
C PRO A 34 -13.29 4.91 2.00
N LYS A 35 -13.66 3.62 2.13
CA LYS A 35 -13.74 2.96 3.44
C LYS A 35 -12.43 3.24 4.16
N ARG A 36 -12.47 4.14 5.15
CA ARG A 36 -11.27 4.57 5.86
C ARG A 36 -10.80 3.34 6.63
N VAL A 37 -9.70 2.75 6.17
CA VAL A 37 -9.10 1.60 6.84
C VAL A 37 -8.55 2.10 8.17
N GLU A 38 -8.99 1.48 9.26
CA GLU A 38 -8.40 1.76 10.58
C GLU A 38 -6.93 1.35 10.53
N LEU A 39 -6.04 2.25 10.93
CA LEU A 39 -4.60 2.00 10.91
C LEU A 39 -4.10 1.64 12.30
N SER A 40 -3.25 0.63 12.34
CA SER A 40 -2.34 0.37 13.46
C SER A 40 -0.98 0.99 13.16
N SER A 41 -0.25 1.31 14.22
CA SER A 41 1.12 1.79 14.15
C SER A 41 2.02 0.80 14.87
N GLY A 42 3.11 0.38 14.23
CA GLY A 42 4.06 -0.57 14.80
C GLY A 42 5.48 -0.17 14.45
N GLY A 43 6.41 -0.58 15.31
CA GLY A 43 7.82 -0.42 15.03
C GLY A 43 8.25 -1.25 13.82
N THR A 44 9.18 -0.69 13.04
CA THR A 44 9.77 -1.37 11.88
C THR A 44 11.09 -1.99 12.27
N LYS A 45 11.24 -3.28 12.02
CA LYS A 45 12.46 -4.05 12.17
C LYS A 45 12.90 -4.58 10.81
N THR A 46 14.17 -4.96 10.71
CA THR A 46 14.76 -5.36 9.43
C THR A 46 15.68 -6.56 9.59
N LEU A 47 15.64 -7.48 8.63
CA LEU A 47 16.66 -8.50 8.44
C LEU A 47 17.33 -8.30 7.08
N ASN A 48 18.65 -8.39 7.06
CA ASN A 48 19.43 -8.27 5.84
C ASN A 48 20.21 -9.57 5.56
N TYR A 49 19.76 -10.29 4.53
CA TYR A 49 20.43 -11.46 3.97
C TYR A 49 21.28 -11.11 2.74
N THR A 50 21.43 -9.83 2.41
CA THR A 50 22.27 -9.39 1.28
C THR A 50 23.72 -9.20 1.74
N PRO A 51 24.71 -9.31 0.83
CA PRO A 51 26.10 -8.96 1.13
C PRO A 51 26.33 -7.45 1.17
N TRP A 52 25.27 -6.63 1.06
CA TRP A 52 25.36 -5.19 0.90
C TRP A 52 24.81 -4.46 2.13
N TYR A 53 25.37 -3.28 2.39
CA TYR A 53 24.84 -2.41 3.41
C TYR A 53 23.54 -1.75 2.91
N ILE A 54 22.50 -1.79 3.73
CA ILE A 54 21.25 -1.07 3.48
C ILE A 54 21.26 0.16 4.36
N HIS A 55 21.33 1.34 3.75
CA HIS A 55 21.45 2.59 4.48
C HIS A 55 20.11 3.05 5.09
N THR A 56 19.01 2.86 4.37
CA THR A 56 17.65 3.12 4.85
C THR A 56 16.63 2.50 3.90
N PHE A 57 15.38 2.46 4.31
CA PHE A 57 14.26 2.14 3.44
C PHE A 57 12.97 2.83 3.88
N SER A 58 12.07 2.98 2.92
CA SER A 58 10.72 3.50 3.11
C SER A 58 9.68 2.52 2.58
N ILE A 59 8.51 2.58 3.19
CA ILE A 59 7.29 1.87 2.79
C ILE A 59 6.26 2.93 2.47
N SER A 60 5.56 2.78 1.35
CA SER A 60 4.49 3.71 0.96
C SER A 60 3.30 2.92 0.41
N GLY A 61 2.14 3.10 1.03
CA GLY A 61 0.88 2.58 0.53
C GLY A 61 0.23 3.50 -0.51
N PRO A 62 -1.01 3.19 -0.93
CA PRO A 62 -1.77 4.01 -1.86
C PRO A 62 -1.88 5.47 -1.39
N LYS A 63 -1.87 6.41 -2.35
CA LYS A 63 -1.94 7.85 -2.06
C LYS A 63 -3.18 8.17 -1.19
N GLY A 64 -2.97 8.90 -0.11
CA GLY A 64 -4.03 9.29 0.82
C GLY A 64 -4.46 8.21 1.83
N SER A 65 -3.90 6.99 1.76
CA SER A 65 -4.22 5.92 2.71
C SER A 65 -3.63 6.12 4.12
N GLY A 66 -2.57 6.92 4.25
CA GLY A 66 -1.80 7.04 5.49
C GLY A 66 -0.94 5.81 5.82
N ILE A 67 -0.96 4.78 4.97
CA ILE A 67 -0.10 3.59 5.10
C ILE A 67 1.31 3.94 4.65
N GLY A 68 2.29 3.65 5.49
CA GLY A 68 3.69 3.91 5.19
C GLY A 68 4.55 3.99 6.42
N GLY A 69 5.85 4.14 6.19
CA GLY A 69 6.86 4.19 7.23
C GLY A 69 8.24 3.96 6.66
N GLY A 70 9.13 3.43 7.48
CA GLY A 70 10.50 3.14 7.09
C GLY A 70 11.24 2.46 8.23
N GLY A 71 12.50 2.12 7.98
CA GLY A 71 13.31 1.47 9.00
C GLY A 71 14.78 1.89 9.01
N PRO A 72 15.52 1.34 9.99
CA PRO A 72 16.89 1.75 10.24
C PRO A 72 17.81 1.23 9.14
N ASN A 73 19.06 1.68 9.20
CA ASN A 73 20.13 1.02 8.48
C ASN A 73 20.36 -0.41 8.99
N VAL A 74 20.93 -1.26 8.14
CA VAL A 74 21.28 -2.62 8.52
C VAL A 74 22.54 -3.09 7.80
N MET A 75 23.46 -3.66 8.58
CA MET A 75 24.73 -4.21 8.10
C MET A 75 24.51 -5.36 7.11
N PRO A 76 25.51 -5.68 6.26
CA PRO A 76 25.49 -6.88 5.44
C PRO A 76 25.26 -8.15 6.25
N MET A 77 24.78 -9.20 5.58
CA MET A 77 24.73 -10.55 6.10
C MET A 77 26.09 -10.98 6.68
N ARG A 78 26.05 -11.74 7.77
CA ARG A 78 27.25 -12.26 8.41
C ARG A 78 27.93 -13.31 7.53
N VAL A 79 29.22 -13.53 7.77
CA VAL A 79 30.03 -14.54 7.05
C VAL A 79 29.52 -15.97 7.19
N ASP A 80 28.79 -16.27 8.27
CA ASP A 80 28.15 -17.56 8.53
C ASP A 80 26.80 -17.73 7.83
N GLY A 81 26.40 -16.77 6.99
CA GLY A 81 25.13 -16.77 6.26
C GLY A 81 23.92 -16.33 7.08
N ARG A 82 24.09 -15.96 8.36
CA ARG A 82 23.00 -15.44 9.18
C ARG A 82 22.69 -13.98 8.83
N PRO A 83 21.42 -13.55 8.89
CA PRO A 83 21.08 -12.17 8.60
C PRO A 83 21.64 -11.24 9.67
N SER A 84 21.96 -10.02 9.26
CA SER A 84 22.12 -8.91 10.20
C SER A 84 20.77 -8.24 10.49
N GLY A 85 20.68 -7.50 11.60
CA GLY A 85 19.46 -6.80 12.01
C GLY A 85 18.62 -7.55 13.06
N GLY A 86 17.34 -7.22 13.14
CA GLY A 86 16.36 -7.78 14.08
C GLY A 86 16.38 -7.19 15.49
N GLY A 87 17.52 -6.68 15.97
CA GLY A 87 17.64 -6.08 17.29
C GLY A 87 17.21 -4.61 17.38
N ALA A 88 17.47 -3.83 16.32
CA ALA A 88 17.09 -2.42 16.25
C ALA A 88 15.70 -2.24 15.63
N GLU A 89 15.01 -1.18 16.05
CA GLU A 89 13.69 -0.81 15.57
C GLU A 89 13.64 0.69 15.28
N THR A 90 12.91 1.06 14.24
CA THR A 90 12.55 2.45 13.99
C THR A 90 11.05 2.58 14.05
N CYS A 91 10.56 3.50 14.87
CA CYS A 91 9.16 3.89 14.86
C CYS A 91 8.91 4.89 13.72
N CYS A 92 7.76 4.92 13.06
CA CYS A 92 6.58 4.08 13.22
C CYS A 92 6.01 3.79 11.83
N THR A 93 5.73 2.53 11.51
CA THR A 93 5.05 2.17 10.26
C THR A 93 3.56 2.03 10.53
N SER A 94 2.78 2.80 9.78
CA SER A 94 1.33 2.71 9.72
C SER A 94 0.91 1.63 8.72
N TYR A 95 0.06 0.71 9.15
CA TYR A 95 -0.49 -0.38 8.35
C TYR A 95 -1.95 -0.65 8.75
N PRO A 96 -2.77 -1.31 7.91
CA PRO A 96 -4.15 -1.64 8.29
C PRO A 96 -4.22 -2.45 9.59
N ARG A 97 -5.11 -2.08 10.51
CA ARG A 97 -5.42 -2.92 11.68
C ARG A 97 -5.93 -4.29 11.22
N GLU A 98 -6.90 -4.28 10.32
CA GLU A 98 -7.42 -5.48 9.66
C GLU A 98 -6.68 -5.71 8.35
N TRP A 99 -6.14 -6.92 8.14
CA TRP A 99 -5.44 -7.26 6.92
C TRP A 99 -6.30 -7.05 5.66
N GLN A 100 -5.68 -6.52 4.60
CA GLN A 100 -6.34 -6.19 3.33
C GLN A 100 -5.67 -6.96 2.18
N ALA A 101 -6.39 -7.91 1.57
CA ALA A 101 -5.86 -8.77 0.51
C ALA A 101 -5.37 -8.00 -0.73
N ASP A 102 -6.04 -6.91 -1.05
CA ASP A 102 -5.76 -6.07 -2.22
C ASP A 102 -4.74 -4.96 -1.95
N LEU A 103 -4.25 -4.84 -0.71
CA LEU A 103 -3.22 -3.86 -0.41
C LEU A 103 -1.95 -4.17 -1.21
N ARG A 104 -1.47 -3.15 -1.89
CA ARG A 104 -0.19 -3.12 -2.59
C ARG A 104 0.60 -1.93 -2.08
N VAL A 105 1.82 -2.17 -1.64
CA VAL A 105 2.74 -1.12 -1.18
C VAL A 105 3.96 -1.07 -2.08
N THR A 106 4.65 0.07 -2.03
CA THR A 106 5.97 0.25 -2.61
C THR A 106 6.99 0.24 -1.50
N VAL A 107 8.07 -0.54 -1.68
CA VAL A 107 9.24 -0.51 -0.81
C VAL A 107 10.39 0.10 -1.59
N ARG A 108 11.02 1.13 -1.03
CA ARG A 108 12.22 1.75 -1.59
C ARG A 108 13.36 1.68 -0.60
N TRP A 109 14.56 1.40 -1.05
CA TRP A 109 15.70 1.27 -0.15
C TRP A 109 17.01 1.71 -0.81
N VAL A 110 17.93 2.20 0.00
CA VAL A 110 19.28 2.59 -0.45
C VAL A 110 20.25 1.45 -0.18
N VAL A 111 20.88 0.93 -1.24
CA VAL A 111 21.89 -0.13 -1.15
C VAL A 111 23.27 0.43 -1.50
N ASP A 112 24.23 0.28 -0.59
CA ASP A 112 25.63 0.50 -0.90
C ASP A 112 26.28 -0.80 -1.42
N LYS A 113 26.31 -0.92 -2.75
CA LYS A 113 27.00 -2.01 -3.45
C LYS A 113 28.46 -1.71 -3.75
N LYS A 114 28.90 -0.45 -3.60
CA LYS A 114 30.29 -0.07 -3.87
C LYS A 114 31.16 -0.31 -2.64
N MET A 115 30.62 -0.09 -1.45
CA MET A 115 31.32 -0.26 -0.17
C MET A 115 32.68 0.45 -0.14
N ASP A 116 32.74 1.63 -0.75
CA ASP A 116 33.95 2.46 -0.88
C ASP A 116 34.05 3.53 0.22
N SER A 117 33.13 3.50 1.19
CA SER A 117 32.96 4.49 2.27
C SER A 117 32.70 5.93 1.80
N LYS A 118 32.45 6.14 0.50
CA LYS A 118 32.21 7.45 -0.11
C LYS A 118 30.81 7.54 -0.72
N THR A 119 30.33 6.45 -1.29
CA THR A 119 29.03 6.36 -1.95
C THR A 119 27.98 5.87 -0.96
N LEU A 120 26.98 6.70 -0.65
CA LEU A 120 25.89 6.30 0.28
C LEU A 120 25.03 5.13 -0.23
N GLY A 121 25.05 4.87 -1.54
CA GLY A 121 24.33 3.79 -2.21
C GLY A 121 23.39 4.28 -3.30
N TYR A 122 22.70 3.37 -3.97
CA TYR A 122 21.68 3.67 -4.98
C TYR A 122 20.30 3.31 -4.43
N TRP A 123 19.28 4.09 -4.80
CA TRP A 123 17.89 3.73 -4.54
C TRP A 123 17.46 2.57 -5.41
N TYR A 124 16.79 1.62 -4.78
CA TYR A 124 16.06 0.52 -5.41
C TYR A 124 14.60 0.61 -5.02
N LYS A 125 13.73 0.09 -5.89
CA LYS A 125 12.28 0.10 -5.72
C LYS A 125 11.70 -1.27 -6.05
N ALA A 126 10.82 -1.76 -5.17
CA ALA A 126 9.92 -2.87 -5.43
C ALA A 126 8.48 -2.34 -5.33
N GLU A 127 7.73 -2.47 -6.42
CA GLU A 127 6.31 -2.10 -6.48
C GLU A 127 5.43 -3.34 -6.29
N ASN A 128 4.15 -3.12 -6.01
CA ASN A 128 3.16 -4.19 -5.85
C ASN A 128 3.51 -5.21 -4.75
N VAL A 129 4.26 -4.80 -3.74
CA VAL A 129 4.60 -5.66 -2.61
C VAL A 129 3.33 -5.98 -1.82
N ARG A 130 3.11 -7.28 -1.61
CA ARG A 130 2.00 -7.80 -0.81
C ARG A 130 2.50 -8.10 0.59
N ILE A 131 1.64 -7.84 1.58
CA ILE A 131 1.87 -8.26 2.97
C ILE A 131 1.09 -9.57 3.15
N PRO A 132 1.73 -10.67 3.59
CA PRO A 132 1.00 -11.89 3.94
C PRO A 132 -0.09 -11.60 4.96
N GLN A 133 -1.15 -12.41 4.96
CA GLN A 133 -2.23 -12.27 5.93
C GLN A 133 -1.67 -12.27 7.35
N TYR A 134 -2.11 -11.35 8.20
CA TYR A 134 -1.69 -11.30 9.60
C TYR A 134 -2.88 -11.17 10.52
N ASP A 135 -2.71 -11.68 11.74
CA ASP A 135 -3.63 -11.41 12.85
C ASP A 135 -3.35 -10.02 13.43
N GLY A 136 -4.19 -9.04 13.11
CA GLY A 136 -4.07 -7.67 13.60
C GLY A 136 -4.14 -7.51 15.13
N SER A 137 -4.57 -8.54 15.87
CA SER A 137 -4.56 -8.54 17.34
C SER A 137 -3.19 -8.92 17.93
N ARG A 138 -2.29 -9.47 17.11
CA ARG A 138 -0.96 -9.93 17.51
C ARG A 138 0.08 -9.33 16.57
N SER A 139 0.72 -8.24 16.99
CA SER A 139 1.78 -7.61 16.19
C SER A 139 3.10 -7.55 16.95
N GLY A 140 4.11 -8.21 16.38
CA GLY A 140 5.53 -8.11 16.72
C GLY A 140 6.27 -7.09 15.85
N GLY A 141 5.55 -6.13 15.26
CA GLY A 141 6.09 -5.09 14.39
C GLY A 141 6.05 -5.43 12.90
N VAL A 142 6.38 -4.43 12.08
CA VAL A 142 6.52 -4.56 10.63
C VAL A 142 7.97 -4.95 10.31
N TRP A 143 8.15 -5.94 9.45
CA TRP A 143 9.46 -6.48 9.10
C TRP A 143 9.73 -6.34 7.61
N ALA A 144 10.80 -5.62 7.27
CA ALA A 144 11.40 -5.66 5.95
C ALA A 144 12.54 -6.69 5.94
N ILE A 145 12.49 -7.66 5.04
CA ILE A 145 13.50 -8.70 4.89
C ILE A 145 14.14 -8.54 3.51
N PHE A 146 15.37 -8.04 3.48
CA PHE A 146 16.14 -7.89 2.25
C PHE A 146 16.89 -9.18 1.92
N LEU A 147 16.78 -9.62 0.68
CA LEU A 147 17.23 -10.92 0.17
C LEU A 147 18.19 -10.72 -1.02
N PRO A 148 19.14 -11.65 -1.24
CA PRO A 148 20.04 -11.61 -2.39
C PRO A 148 19.29 -11.45 -3.72
N GLY A 149 19.94 -10.76 -4.65
CA GLY A 149 19.35 -10.43 -5.93
C GLY A 149 18.28 -9.35 -5.83
N ASP A 150 18.48 -8.31 -5.02
CA ASP A 150 17.61 -7.13 -4.87
C ASP A 150 16.15 -7.48 -4.57
N ARG A 151 15.94 -8.49 -3.75
CA ARG A 151 14.60 -8.96 -3.39
C ARG A 151 14.23 -8.47 -2.00
N VAL A 152 12.95 -8.27 -1.77
CA VAL A 152 12.41 -7.87 -0.47
C VAL A 152 11.12 -8.60 -0.16
N LYS A 153 10.94 -8.96 1.11
CA LYS A 153 9.65 -9.37 1.68
C LYS A 153 9.26 -8.38 2.75
N LEU A 154 8.00 -7.97 2.75
CA LEU A 154 7.41 -7.16 3.81
C LEU A 154 6.33 -7.97 4.52
N MET A 155 6.38 -8.02 5.85
CA MET A 155 5.41 -8.77 6.65
C MET A 155 5.11 -8.08 7.98
N VAL A 156 3.99 -8.43 8.59
CA VAL A 156 3.69 -8.11 9.99
C VAL A 156 3.92 -9.39 10.79
N ALA A 157 4.77 -9.36 11.80
CA ALA A 157 5.05 -10.54 12.61
C ALA A 157 3.86 -10.81 13.53
N ASP A 158 3.28 -12.01 13.45
CA ASP A 158 2.07 -12.39 14.20
C ASP A 158 2.20 -13.76 14.90
N GLY A 159 3.44 -14.24 15.05
CA GLY A 159 3.71 -15.60 15.50
C GLY A 159 3.61 -16.65 14.40
N ASN A 160 3.66 -16.22 13.13
CA ASN A 160 3.61 -17.08 11.94
C ASN A 160 2.24 -17.77 11.75
N ALA A 161 1.15 -17.05 12.01
CA ALA A 161 -0.20 -17.61 12.07
C ALA A 161 -0.66 -18.27 10.75
N ASN A 162 -0.13 -17.83 9.62
CA ASN A 162 -0.43 -18.37 8.28
C ASN A 162 0.75 -19.07 7.60
N GLY A 163 1.86 -19.31 8.31
CA GLY A 163 3.07 -19.91 7.73
C GLY A 163 3.99 -18.96 6.96
N HIS A 164 3.63 -17.68 6.79
CA HIS A 164 4.39 -16.72 6.00
C HIS A 164 4.99 -15.55 6.80
N ASN A 165 4.79 -15.49 8.12
CA ASN A 165 5.17 -14.36 8.99
C ASN A 165 6.24 -14.73 10.04
N SER A 166 7.09 -15.71 9.74
CA SER A 166 8.20 -16.10 10.63
C SER A 166 9.46 -15.25 10.41
N VAL A 167 9.97 -14.67 11.49
CA VAL A 167 11.30 -14.01 11.51
C VAL A 167 12.44 -14.97 11.84
N ALA A 168 12.12 -16.19 12.30
CA ALA A 168 13.11 -17.19 12.70
C ALA A 168 13.68 -17.97 11.50
N VAL A 169 12.97 -17.96 10.37
CA VAL A 169 13.34 -18.70 9.16
C VAL A 169 13.52 -17.71 8.01
N ARG A 170 14.62 -17.87 7.26
CA ARG A 170 14.82 -17.10 6.03
C ARG A 170 13.71 -17.41 5.03
N PRO A 171 13.04 -16.41 4.43
CA PRO A 171 12.12 -16.64 3.31
C PRO A 171 12.79 -17.47 2.21
N THR A 172 12.07 -18.45 1.66
CA THR A 172 12.57 -19.26 0.56
C THR A 172 12.66 -18.43 -0.72
N ASP A 173 13.46 -18.89 -1.68
CA ASP A 173 13.66 -18.12 -2.91
C ASP A 173 12.42 -18.08 -3.81
N ASP A 174 11.49 -19.02 -3.62
CA ASP A 174 10.19 -19.18 -4.29
C ASP A 174 8.99 -18.64 -3.48
N ASP A 175 9.23 -17.99 -2.34
CA ASP A 175 8.17 -17.39 -1.51
C ASP A 175 7.39 -16.33 -2.31
N LEU A 176 6.07 -16.53 -2.42
CA LEU A 176 5.14 -15.70 -3.20
C LEU A 176 5.00 -14.24 -2.72
N TYR A 177 5.55 -13.91 -1.55
CA TYR A 177 5.60 -12.56 -0.98
C TYR A 177 6.97 -11.89 -1.12
N VAL A 178 7.94 -12.59 -1.72
CA VAL A 178 9.23 -12.02 -2.08
C VAL A 178 9.11 -11.34 -3.45
N VAL A 179 9.43 -10.05 -3.49
CA VAL A 179 9.35 -9.23 -4.71
C VAL A 179 10.74 -8.77 -5.10
N LYS A 180 11.07 -8.89 -6.39
CA LYS A 180 12.29 -8.34 -6.99
C LYS A 180 12.13 -6.83 -7.18
N GLY A 181 13.08 -6.06 -6.66
CA GLY A 181 13.23 -4.65 -6.98
C GLY A 181 14.17 -4.41 -8.15
N ALA A 182 14.12 -3.17 -8.64
CA ALA A 182 14.99 -2.62 -9.67
C ALA A 182 15.60 -1.29 -9.18
N LEU A 183 16.58 -0.77 -9.92
CA LEU A 183 17.05 0.60 -9.68
C LEU A 183 15.88 1.58 -9.79
N ASP A 184 15.82 2.53 -8.86
CA ASP A 184 14.81 3.57 -8.87
C ASP A 184 15.36 4.81 -9.58
N ASP A 185 15.16 4.91 -10.89
CA ASP A 185 15.67 6.05 -11.67
C ASP A 185 15.09 7.38 -11.19
N GLU A 186 13.85 7.39 -10.71
CA GLU A 186 13.18 8.58 -10.17
C GLU A 186 13.90 9.07 -8.92
N TRP A 187 14.08 8.20 -7.93
CA TRP A 187 14.68 8.59 -6.65
C TRP A 187 16.18 8.76 -6.74
N ASN A 188 16.86 8.01 -7.61
CA ASN A 188 18.27 8.27 -7.90
C ASN A 188 18.49 9.58 -8.66
N ARG A 189 17.49 10.15 -9.33
CA ARG A 189 17.59 11.50 -9.91
C ARG A 189 17.32 12.61 -8.90
N LEU A 190 16.42 12.36 -7.95
CA LEU A 190 15.93 13.39 -7.01
C LEU A 190 16.77 13.50 -5.73
N TYR A 191 17.33 12.38 -5.27
CA TYR A 191 17.93 12.27 -3.94
C TYR A 191 19.40 11.83 -3.97
N ARG A 192 20.07 11.99 -5.11
CA ARG A 192 21.44 11.57 -5.33
C ARG A 192 22.18 12.55 -6.23
#